data_AF-A0A7R9V966-F1
#
_entry.id   AF-A0A7R9V966-F1
#
_cell.length_a   1.000
_cell.length_b   1.000
_cell.length_c   1.000
_cell.angle_alpha   90.00
_cell.angle_beta   90.00
_cell.angle_gamma   90.00
#
_symmetry.space_group_name_H-M   'P 1'
#
loop_
_entity.id
_entity.type
_entity.pdbx_description
1 polymer ?
#
loop_
_entity_poly.entity_id
_entity_poly.type
_entity_poly.pdbx_seq_one_letter_code
_entity_poly.pdbx_strand_id
1 'polypeptide(L)'
;MVSGAAGGAAAPRVVIVGGGIVGASVAYYLAQRGVPATIVEREAVACAASGKAGGFLAKTWNDGSPVGPLTRVSYELHKELADTFGADAIGYRPVKTLQVVGSEAAGRTTSARVKEVLPAWLDG
;
A
#
# COMPACT_ATOMS: atom_id res chain seq x y z
N MET A 1 -31.01 -46.58 5.60
CA MET A 1 -29.69 -46.22 6.18
C MET A 1 -29.59 -44.71 6.20
N VAL A 2 -29.72 -44.09 7.37
CA VAL A 2 -29.50 -42.65 7.53
C VAL A 2 -27.98 -42.45 7.55
N SER A 3 -27.41 -41.97 6.44
CA SER A 3 -26.02 -41.50 6.44
C SER A 3 -26.02 -40.14 7.13
N GLY A 4 -25.54 -40.13 8.38
CA GLY A 4 -25.28 -38.90 9.11
C GLY A 4 -24.15 -38.14 8.42
N ALA A 5 -24.46 -36.93 7.92
CA ALA A 5 -23.43 -35.99 7.53
C ALA A 5 -22.67 -35.58 8.79
N ALA A 6 -21.40 -35.99 8.87
CA ALA A 6 -20.47 -35.46 9.85
C ALA A 6 -20.50 -33.94 9.76
N GLY A 7 -20.82 -33.28 10.89
CA GLY A 7 -20.75 -31.83 11.03
C GLY A 7 -19.28 -31.39 10.93
N GLY A 8 -18.76 -31.26 9.71
CA GLY A 8 -17.54 -30.54 9.45
C GLY A 8 -17.76 -29.10 9.91
N ALA A 9 -16.88 -28.58 10.75
CA ALA A 9 -16.92 -27.18 11.16
C ALA A 9 -17.12 -26.31 9.91
N ALA A 10 -18.19 -25.52 9.88
CA ALA A 10 -18.50 -24.68 8.73
C ALA A 10 -17.26 -23.86 8.38
N ALA A 11 -16.81 -23.95 7.13
CA ALA A 11 -15.64 -23.20 6.68
C ALA A 11 -15.83 -21.72 7.07
N PRO A 12 -14.79 -21.05 7.60
CA PRO A 12 -14.90 -19.68 8.08
C PRO A 12 -15.43 -18.78 6.97
N ARG A 13 -16.55 -18.11 7.24
CA ARG A 13 -17.17 -17.16 6.31
C ARG A 13 -16.61 -15.78 6.60
N VAL A 14 -15.79 -15.25 5.70
CA VAL A 14 -15.26 -13.89 5.80
C VAL A 14 -16.10 -12.94 4.95
N VAL A 15 -16.63 -11.89 5.58
CA VAL A 15 -17.29 -10.78 4.90
C VAL A 15 -16.43 -9.54 5.08
N ILE A 16 -16.08 -8.89 3.98
CA ILE A 16 -15.29 -7.67 3.94
C ILE A 16 -16.23 -6.53 3.56
N VAL A 17 -16.38 -5.54 4.46
CA VAL A 17 -17.23 -4.38 4.21
C VAL A 17 -16.36 -3.25 3.66
N GLY A 18 -16.55 -2.91 2.39
CA GLY A 18 -15.80 -1.90 1.65
C GLY A 18 -14.95 -2.47 0.52
N GLY A 19 -15.22 -2.04 -0.71
CA GLY A 19 -14.51 -2.38 -1.94
C GLY A 19 -13.42 -1.37 -2.33
N GLY A 20 -12.85 -0.68 -1.35
CA GLY A 20 -11.64 0.14 -1.54
C GLY A 20 -10.36 -0.71 -1.61
N ILE A 21 -9.21 -0.08 -1.80
CA ILE A 21 -7.91 -0.77 -1.98
C ILE A 21 -7.56 -1.68 -0.79
N VAL A 22 -7.91 -1.28 0.43
CA VAL A 22 -7.68 -2.08 1.64
C VAL A 22 -8.52 -3.35 1.61
N GLY A 23 -9.83 -3.24 1.33
CA GLY A 23 -10.73 -4.39 1.27
C GLY A 23 -10.39 -5.35 0.14
N ALA A 24 -10.06 -4.82 -1.04
CA ALA A 24 -9.58 -5.61 -2.17
C ALA A 24 -8.26 -6.34 -1.85
N SER A 25 -7.31 -5.67 -1.18
CA SER A 25 -6.05 -6.28 -0.75
C SER A 25 -6.28 -7.42 0.24
N VAL A 26 -7.16 -7.22 1.24
CA VAL A 26 -7.52 -8.27 2.21
C VAL A 26 -8.12 -9.47 1.48
N ALA A 27 -9.08 -9.25 0.58
CA ALA A 27 -9.71 -10.32 -0.19
C ALA A 27 -8.69 -11.09 -1.04
N TYR A 28 -7.79 -10.39 -1.72
CA TYR A 28 -6.73 -10.98 -2.53
C TYR A 28 -5.82 -11.90 -1.71
N TYR A 29 -5.34 -11.42 -0.55
CA TYR A 29 -4.45 -12.20 0.31
C TYR A 29 -5.16 -13.35 1.05
N LEU A 30 -6.46 -13.24 1.31
CA LEU A 30 -7.28 -14.36 1.79
C LEU A 30 -7.47 -15.42 0.71
N ALA A 31 -7.75 -15.00 -0.53
CA ALA A 31 -7.89 -15.91 -1.67
C ALA A 31 -6.61 -16.70 -1.92
N GLN A 32 -5.42 -16.05 -1.84
CA GLN A 32 -4.13 -16.74 -1.92
C GLN A 32 -3.93 -17.82 -0.83
N ARG A 33 -4.62 -17.69 0.31
CA ARG A 33 -4.58 -18.64 1.42
C ARG A 33 -5.70 -19.67 1.37
N GLY A 34 -6.48 -19.70 0.29
CA GLY A 34 -7.62 -20.60 0.14
C GLY A 34 -8.81 -20.25 1.05
N VAL A 35 -8.85 -19.03 1.60
CA VAL A 35 -9.94 -18.57 2.46
C VAL A 35 -10.94 -17.78 1.60
N PRO A 36 -12.16 -18.30 1.38
CA PRO A 36 -13.17 -17.59 0.60
C PRO A 36 -13.67 -16.36 1.38
N ALA A 37 -13.76 -15.23 0.68
CA ALA A 37 -14.27 -13.99 1.23
C ALA A 37 -15.30 -13.35 0.28
N THR A 38 -16.31 -12.70 0.84
CA THR A 38 -17.27 -11.88 0.09
C THR A 38 -17.04 -10.42 0.40
N ILE A 39 -16.83 -9.59 -0.63
CA ILE A 39 -16.76 -8.14 -0.48
C ILE A 39 -18.16 -7.56 -0.66
N VAL A 40 -18.58 -6.70 0.26
CA VAL A 40 -19.80 -5.89 0.17
C VAL A 40 -19.37 -4.43 0.05
N GLU A 41 -19.60 -3.85 -1.12
CA GLU A 41 -19.41 -2.41 -1.39
C GLU A 41 -20.78 -1.78 -1.59
N ARG A 42 -20.95 -0.57 -1.05
CA ARG A 42 -22.21 0.18 -1.13
C ARG A 42 -22.41 0.75 -2.54
N GLU A 43 -21.35 1.29 -3.14
CA GLU A 43 -21.38 1.99 -4.41
C GLU A 43 -20.63 1.16 -5.48
N ALA A 44 -19.56 1.70 -6.06
CA ALA A 44 -18.70 1.01 -7.02
C ALA A 44 -17.30 0.75 -6.43
N VAL A 45 -16.63 -0.28 -6.95
CA VAL A 45 -15.26 -0.63 -6.54
C VAL A 45 -14.34 0.58 -6.64
N ALA A 46 -13.61 0.84 -5.56
CA ALA A 46 -12.67 1.95 -5.42
C ALA A 46 -13.22 3.37 -5.66
N CYS A 47 -14.54 3.63 -5.78
CA CYS A 47 -15.06 4.94 -6.21
C CYS A 47 -14.93 6.09 -5.17
N ALA A 48 -14.48 5.78 -3.95
CA ALA A 48 -14.28 6.73 -2.86
C ALA A 48 -12.81 7.20 -2.76
N ALA A 49 -12.21 7.16 -1.56
CA ALA A 49 -10.85 7.63 -1.32
C ALA A 49 -9.79 6.93 -2.20
N SER A 50 -9.94 5.62 -2.43
CA SER A 50 -8.96 4.85 -3.21
C SER A 50 -8.86 5.29 -4.66
N GLY A 51 -9.98 5.49 -5.36
CA GLY A 51 -9.99 5.92 -6.77
C GLY A 51 -9.71 7.41 -6.96
N LYS A 52 -9.70 8.19 -5.87
CA LYS A 52 -9.33 9.62 -5.86
C LYS A 52 -7.91 9.85 -5.34
N ALA A 53 -7.21 8.81 -4.91
CA ALA A 53 -5.85 8.92 -4.38
C ALA A 53 -4.86 9.25 -5.51
N GLY A 54 -3.84 10.06 -5.23
CA GLY A 54 -2.79 10.41 -6.18
C GLY A 54 -1.77 9.29 -6.47
N GLY A 55 -1.91 8.11 -5.85
CA GLY A 55 -1.07 6.93 -6.11
C GLY A 55 0.40 7.05 -5.67
N PHE A 56 0.75 8.05 -4.85
CA PHE A 56 2.13 8.31 -4.46
C PHE A 56 2.58 7.39 -3.31
N LEU A 57 3.74 6.74 -3.50
CA LEU A 57 4.36 5.85 -2.52
C LEU A 57 5.72 6.39 -2.10
N ALA A 58 5.88 6.67 -0.80
CA ALA A 58 7.12 7.19 -0.24
C ALA A 58 7.75 6.18 0.73
N LYS A 59 8.90 5.64 0.34
CA LYS A 59 9.59 4.57 1.09
C LYS A 59 9.97 4.96 2.52
N THR A 60 10.29 6.24 2.76
CA THR A 60 10.94 6.71 4.00
C THR A 60 10.16 7.79 4.74
N TRP A 61 8.99 8.23 4.26
CA TRP A 61 8.24 9.34 4.87
C TRP A 61 7.78 9.09 6.30
N ASN A 62 7.58 7.82 6.66
CA ASN A 62 7.13 7.43 7.99
C ASN A 62 8.28 6.89 8.86
N ASP A 63 9.54 7.01 8.43
CA ASP A 63 10.68 6.58 9.24
C ASP A 63 10.71 7.34 10.58
N GLY A 64 10.98 6.61 11.66
CA GLY A 64 10.94 7.16 13.02
C GLY A 64 9.53 7.23 13.65
N SER A 65 8.47 6.93 12.90
CA SER A 65 7.12 6.75 13.46
C SER A 65 6.85 5.28 13.83
N PRO A 66 5.83 4.99 14.66
CA PRO A 66 5.42 3.62 14.96
C PRO A 66 5.04 2.78 13.72
N VAL A 67 4.67 3.43 12.61
CA VAL A 67 4.27 2.76 11.35
C VAL A 67 5.38 2.74 10.28
N GLY A 68 6.59 3.19 10.62
CA GLY A 68 7.75 3.17 9.73
C GLY A 68 8.07 1.78 9.16
N PRO A 69 8.18 0.72 10.01
CA PRO A 69 8.42 -0.64 9.52
C PRO A 69 7.34 -1.13 8.54
N LEU A 70 6.07 -0.83 8.83
CA LEU A 70 4.95 -1.20 7.96
C LEU A 70 5.02 -0.46 6.62
N THR A 71 5.42 0.81 6.62
CA THR A 71 5.57 1.61 5.38
C THR A 71 6.63 0.99 4.47
N ARG A 72 7.75 0.54 5.02
CA ARG A 72 8.83 -0.09 4.25
C ARG A 72 8.38 -1.43 3.65
N VAL A 73 7.71 -2.27 4.42
CA VAL A 73 7.14 -3.53 3.93
C VAL A 73 6.11 -3.26 2.83
N SER A 74 5.19 -2.32 3.06
CA SER A 74 4.19 -1.94 2.06
C SER A 74 4.81 -1.42 0.77
N TYR A 75 5.86 -0.59 0.84
CA TYR A 75 6.54 -0.06 -0.34
C TYR A 75 7.12 -1.17 -1.23
N GLU A 76 7.80 -2.16 -0.64
CA GLU A 76 8.33 -3.29 -1.40
C GLU A 76 7.20 -4.18 -1.95
N LEU A 77 6.14 -4.38 -1.18
CA LEU A 77 4.98 -5.17 -1.62
C LEU A 77 4.31 -4.60 -2.88
N HIS A 78 4.28 -3.28 -3.04
CA HIS A 78 3.74 -2.67 -4.27
C HIS A 78 4.57 -3.05 -5.50
N LYS A 79 5.89 -3.23 -5.35
CA LYS A 79 6.74 -3.73 -6.42
C LYS A 79 6.41 -5.19 -6.75
N GLU A 80 6.29 -6.05 -5.75
CA GLU A 80 5.93 -7.46 -5.93
C GLU A 80 4.56 -7.62 -6.62
N LEU A 81 3.60 -6.76 -6.27
CA LEU A 81 2.28 -6.72 -6.93
C LEU A 81 2.38 -6.23 -8.39
N ALA A 82 3.27 -5.28 -8.68
CA ALA A 82 3.55 -4.86 -10.05
C ALA A 82 4.19 -5.98 -10.87
N ASP A 83 5.08 -6.77 -10.27
CA ASP A 83 5.66 -7.95 -10.92
C ASP A 83 4.59 -9.03 -11.16
N THR A 84 3.60 -9.15 -10.27
CA THR A 84 2.52 -10.14 -10.36
C THR A 84 1.43 -9.75 -11.37
N PHE A 85 0.99 -8.49 -11.36
CA PHE A 85 -0.13 -8.02 -12.18
C PHE A 85 0.31 -7.31 -13.47
N GLY A 86 1.60 -7.03 -13.62
CA GLY A 86 2.16 -6.21 -14.69
C GLY A 86 2.16 -4.73 -14.30
N ALA A 87 3.35 -4.12 -14.33
CA ALA A 87 3.55 -2.73 -13.94
C ALA A 87 2.70 -1.75 -14.75
N ASP A 88 2.60 -1.94 -16.07
CA ASP A 88 1.79 -1.09 -16.95
C ASP A 88 0.29 -1.21 -16.67
N ALA A 89 -0.18 -2.42 -16.34
CA ALA A 89 -1.59 -2.68 -16.06
C ALA A 89 -2.08 -1.96 -14.81
N ILE A 90 -1.20 -1.78 -13.81
CA ILE A 90 -1.53 -1.10 -12.55
C ILE A 90 -0.91 0.30 -12.43
N GLY A 91 -0.26 0.80 -13.49
CA GLY A 91 0.38 2.11 -13.52
C GLY A 91 1.55 2.27 -12.55
N TYR A 92 2.25 1.18 -12.19
CA TYR A 92 3.37 1.22 -11.27
C TYR A 92 4.62 1.81 -11.95
N ARG A 93 5.14 2.90 -11.40
CA ARG A 93 6.32 3.58 -11.92
C ARG A 93 7.24 4.06 -10.79
N PRO A 94 8.44 3.48 -10.64
CA PRO A 94 9.43 3.98 -9.69
C PRO A 94 9.86 5.41 -10.04
N VAL A 95 9.89 6.27 -9.03
CA VAL A 95 10.34 7.66 -9.16
C VAL A 95 11.26 8.03 -8.00
N LYS A 96 12.23 8.91 -8.26
CA LYS A 96 13.06 9.50 -7.21
C LYS A 96 12.25 10.60 -6.51
N THR A 97 12.10 10.50 -5.20
CA THR A 97 11.33 11.44 -4.38
C THR A 97 12.24 12.15 -3.41
N LEU A 98 12.00 13.45 -3.18
CA LEU A 98 12.74 14.25 -2.21
C LEU A 98 11.77 14.79 -1.15
N GLN A 99 12.19 14.76 0.10
CA GLN A 99 11.53 15.46 1.20
C GLN A 99 12.45 16.61 1.61
N VAL A 100 11.93 17.83 1.58
CA VAL A 100 12.68 19.05 1.88
C VAL A 100 12.03 19.73 3.08
N VAL A 101 12.87 20.23 4.00
CA VAL A 101 12.43 21.04 5.14
C VAL A 101 12.98 22.44 4.94
N GLY A 102 12.10 23.41 4.74
CA GLY A 102 12.46 24.83 4.67
C GLY A 102 12.61 25.43 6.08
N SER A 103 13.58 26.32 6.27
CA SER A 103 13.74 27.10 7.50
C SER A 103 14.23 28.51 7.16
N GLU A 104 13.61 29.53 7.76
CA GLU A 104 14.03 30.93 7.62
C GLU A 104 15.21 31.29 8.53
N ALA A 105 15.58 30.39 9.46
CA ALA A 105 16.70 30.63 10.36
C ALA A 105 18.03 30.44 9.59
N ALA A 106 18.78 31.54 9.45
CA ALA A 106 20.14 31.49 8.91
C ALA A 106 21.01 30.56 9.79
N GLY A 107 21.37 29.39 9.24
CA GLY A 107 22.27 28.44 9.87
C GLY A 107 21.64 27.13 10.34
N ARG A 108 21.21 26.27 9.41
CA ARG A 108 21.27 24.81 9.62
C ARG A 108 21.83 24.13 8.38
N THR A 109 22.90 23.38 8.62
CA THR A 109 23.68 22.61 7.66
C THR A 109 22.80 21.60 6.93
N THR A 110 22.75 21.66 5.61
CA THR A 110 22.43 20.49 4.77
C THR A 110 23.37 19.37 5.22
N SER A 111 22.85 18.27 5.75
CA SER A 111 23.71 17.13 6.08
C SER A 111 24.44 16.67 4.81
N ALA A 112 25.68 16.19 4.91
CA ALA A 112 26.49 15.84 3.74
C ALA A 112 25.79 14.85 2.78
N ARG A 113 24.89 14.00 3.30
CA ARG A 113 24.04 13.08 2.52
C ARG A 113 23.03 13.78 1.61
N VAL A 114 22.64 15.01 1.92
CA VAL A 114 21.67 15.77 1.12
C VAL A 114 22.34 16.29 -0.16
N LYS A 115 23.60 16.74 -0.09
CA LYS A 115 24.32 17.30 -1.26
C LYS A 115 24.56 16.30 -2.39
N GLU A 116 24.74 15.00 -2.10
CA GLU A 116 24.91 13.97 -3.14
C GLU A 116 23.61 13.64 -3.91
N VAL A 117 22.45 13.95 -3.31
CA VAL A 117 21.15 13.51 -3.84
C VAL A 117 20.33 14.68 -4.39
N LEU A 118 20.68 15.91 -4.01
CA LEU A 118 20.04 17.13 -4.50
C LEU A 118 20.28 17.30 -6.00
N PRO A 119 19.22 17.60 -6.78
CA PRO A 119 19.38 18.05 -8.14
C PRO A 119 20.20 19.34 -8.19
N ALA A 120 21.04 19.52 -9.21
CA ALA A 120 21.88 20.71 -9.35
C ALA A 120 21.09 22.03 -9.42
N TRP A 121 19.79 21.99 -9.74
CA TRP A 121 18.91 23.14 -9.77
C TRP A 121 18.30 23.52 -8.41
N LEU A 122 18.51 22.71 -7.37
CA LEU A 122 17.97 22.93 -6.02
C LEU A 122 19.12 23.34 -5.09
N ASP A 123 19.55 24.60 -5.18
CA ASP A 123 20.74 25.16 -4.55
C ASP A 123 20.50 25.96 -3.27
N GLY A 124 19.23 26.29 -2.95
CA GLY A 124 18.84 26.92 -1.68
C GLY A 124 18.95 28.43 -1.72
#